data_AF-A0A841R895-F1
#
_entry.id   AF-A0A841R895-F1
#
_cell.length_a   1.000
_cell.length_b   1.000
_cell.length_c   1.000
_cell.angle_alpha   90.00
_cell.angle_beta   90.00
_cell.angle_gamma   90.00
#
_symmetry.space_group_name_H-M   'P 1'
#
loop_
_entity.id
_entity.type
_entity.pdbx_description
1 polymer ?
#
loop_
_entity_poly.entity_id
_entity_poly.type
_entity_poly.pdbx_seq_one_letter_code
_entity_poly.pdbx_strand_id
1 'polypeptide(L)'
;MKKSILLTIILLTQYFLYSQSTELLDAMNEFGGETYLIKLAESDPNSSMIESKTVYLDEKRTARKLIFQTTEDFRSDRGIVRQLEFFNSEGIREKYEMYFSEEHSSMYAITKTIEYLDDQDNVIKTEWFQGDEIVDTTTDMNFNNKFPFYKLSFINYRMTEPDYTPDDKFDFGTSVKYIAGRSVIRFKGEMEDLNDLDRKYLQMFGMHLGNSNLNSYYDKKIIATEDDKEYVLFIQKPLEEYVFDGNRAKINYYIGTYENTLILTIIGFLDLY
;
A
#
# COMPACT_ATOMS: atom_id res chain seq x y z
N MET A 1 69.63 -8.27 -0.05
CA MET A 1 68.55 -8.35 -1.07
C MET A 1 67.21 -8.33 -0.36
N LYS A 2 66.51 -7.19 -0.35
CA LYS A 2 65.17 -7.07 0.25
C LYS A 2 64.13 -7.39 -0.83
N LYS A 3 63.30 -8.40 -0.58
CA LYS A 3 62.13 -8.72 -1.42
C LYS A 3 61.04 -7.68 -1.11
N SER A 4 60.81 -6.75 -2.02
CA SER A 4 59.64 -5.88 -1.97
C SER A 4 58.43 -6.70 -2.41
N ILE A 5 57.57 -7.04 -1.44
CA ILE A 5 56.23 -7.57 -1.72
C ILE A 5 55.43 -6.39 -2.28
N LEU A 6 55.20 -6.42 -3.59
CA LEU A 6 54.24 -5.55 -4.26
C LEU A 6 52.87 -5.93 -3.71
N LEU A 7 52.46 -5.26 -2.64
CA LEU A 7 51.11 -5.36 -2.10
C LEU A 7 50.19 -4.73 -3.15
N THR A 8 49.60 -5.59 -3.96
CA THR A 8 48.50 -5.28 -4.86
C THR A 8 47.41 -4.58 -4.06
N ILE A 9 47.41 -3.24 -4.08
CA ILE A 9 46.26 -2.40 -3.71
C ILE A 9 45.25 -2.55 -4.86
N ILE A 10 44.64 -3.73 -4.94
CA ILE A 10 43.33 -3.94 -5.56
C ILE A 10 42.41 -4.15 -4.36
N LEU A 11 42.17 -3.06 -3.63
CA LEU A 11 41.15 -3.00 -2.60
C LEU A 11 40.10 -2.01 -3.11
N LEU A 12 39.11 -2.56 -3.80
CA LEU A 12 37.70 -2.21 -3.59
C LEU A 12 37.37 -0.71 -3.63
N THR A 13 37.76 0.02 -4.68
CA THR A 13 37.10 1.28 -5.05
C THR A 13 35.95 1.07 -6.04
N GLN A 14 35.25 -0.07 -5.94
CA GLN A 14 33.94 -0.28 -6.58
C GLN A 14 32.79 -0.07 -5.61
N TYR A 15 32.99 0.72 -4.55
CA TYR A 15 31.86 1.47 -4.02
C TYR A 15 31.52 2.52 -5.08
N PHE A 16 30.57 2.16 -5.94
CA PHE A 16 29.80 3.12 -6.70
C PHE A 16 29.51 4.31 -5.78
N LEU A 17 30.10 5.45 -6.09
CA LEU A 17 29.68 6.73 -5.55
C LEU A 17 28.25 6.92 -6.06
N TYR A 18 27.28 6.44 -5.31
CA TYR A 18 25.86 6.68 -5.60
C TYR A 18 25.61 8.16 -5.31
N SER A 19 25.73 8.97 -6.36
CA SER A 19 25.58 10.42 -6.30
C SER A 19 24.09 10.76 -6.15
N GLN A 20 23.52 10.57 -4.95
CA GLN A 20 22.37 11.37 -4.56
C GLN A 20 22.80 12.84 -4.60
N SER A 21 22.04 13.67 -5.31
CA SER A 21 22.26 15.11 -5.31
C SER A 21 21.34 15.75 -4.28
N THR A 22 21.94 16.57 -3.42
CA THR A 22 21.24 17.37 -2.43
C THR A 22 21.48 18.83 -2.75
N GLU A 23 20.41 19.58 -2.92
CA GLU A 23 20.41 21.01 -3.25
C GLU A 23 19.68 21.77 -2.13
N LEU A 24 20.30 22.82 -1.60
CA LEU A 24 19.64 23.74 -0.68
C LEU A 24 18.71 24.65 -1.50
N LEU A 25 17.40 24.57 -1.25
CA LEU A 25 16.41 25.42 -1.92
C LEU A 25 16.16 26.72 -1.15
N ASP A 26 16.12 26.63 0.18
CA ASP A 26 15.83 27.78 1.06
C ASP A 26 16.61 27.62 2.37
N ALA A 27 17.24 28.70 2.83
CA ALA A 27 17.95 28.72 4.11
C ALA A 27 17.04 29.04 5.30
N MET A 28 15.82 29.56 5.05
CA MET A 28 14.89 30.00 6.08
C MET A 28 13.43 29.83 5.64
N ASN A 29 12.91 28.61 5.75
CA ASN A 29 11.57 28.21 5.33
C ASN A 29 10.47 28.61 6.34
N GLU A 30 9.22 28.20 6.08
CA GLU A 30 8.07 28.50 6.96
C GLU A 30 8.18 27.97 8.40
N PHE A 31 9.13 27.08 8.69
CA PHE A 31 9.42 26.52 10.01
C PHE A 31 10.68 27.11 10.66
N GLY A 32 11.28 28.13 10.05
CA GLY A 32 12.50 28.81 10.53
C GLY A 32 13.80 28.05 10.26
N GLY A 33 13.76 26.92 9.54
CA GLY A 33 14.96 26.13 9.20
C GLY A 33 15.23 26.06 7.69
N GLU A 34 16.02 25.06 7.29
CA GLU A 34 16.47 24.88 5.91
C GLU A 34 15.52 23.97 5.10
N THR A 35 15.42 24.19 3.80
CA THR A 35 14.72 23.31 2.85
C THR A 35 15.69 22.74 1.84
N TYR A 36 15.67 21.41 1.68
CA TYR A 36 16.54 20.69 0.76
C TYR A 36 15.75 19.91 -0.29
N LEU A 37 16.18 19.97 -1.55
CA LEU A 37 15.78 19.02 -2.58
C LEU A 37 16.79 17.88 -2.64
N ILE A 38 16.31 16.65 -2.60
CA ILE A 38 17.12 15.44 -2.74
C ILE A 38 16.59 14.68 -3.93
N LYS A 39 17.40 14.57 -4.99
CA LYS A 39 17.09 13.70 -6.14
C LYS A 39 17.62 12.31 -5.86
N LEU A 40 16.75 11.32 -6.00
CA LEU A 40 17.08 9.92 -5.74
C LEU A 40 17.92 9.39 -6.89
N ALA A 41 18.95 8.61 -6.58
CA ALA A 41 19.70 7.87 -7.59
C ALA A 41 18.88 6.67 -8.06
N GLU A 42 19.07 6.21 -9.30
CA GLU A 42 18.38 5.01 -9.84
C GLU A 42 18.61 3.74 -9.00
N SER A 43 19.68 3.71 -8.20
CA SER A 43 19.97 2.62 -7.28
C SER A 43 19.20 2.68 -5.96
N ASP A 44 18.50 3.79 -5.67
CA ASP A 44 17.69 3.90 -4.46
C ASP A 44 16.51 2.92 -4.56
N PRO A 45 16.22 2.10 -3.53
CA PRO A 45 15.11 1.16 -3.57
C PRO A 45 13.75 1.79 -3.88
N ASN A 46 13.59 3.09 -3.64
CA ASN A 46 12.36 3.83 -3.90
C ASN A 46 12.38 4.62 -5.21
N SER A 47 13.48 4.60 -5.96
CA SER A 47 13.63 5.40 -7.20
C SER A 47 12.65 5.01 -8.30
N SER A 48 12.12 3.79 -8.28
CA SER A 48 11.05 3.35 -9.17
C SER A 48 9.72 4.08 -8.90
N MET A 49 9.53 4.60 -7.68
CA MET A 49 8.29 5.25 -7.24
C MET A 49 8.44 6.77 -7.07
N ILE A 50 9.62 7.22 -6.63
CA ILE A 50 9.88 8.59 -6.21
C ILE A 50 11.06 9.13 -7.01
N GLU A 51 10.86 10.24 -7.72
CA GLU A 51 11.94 10.93 -8.45
C GLU A 51 12.79 11.80 -7.51
N SER A 52 12.13 12.46 -6.57
CA SER A 52 12.77 13.41 -5.66
C SER A 52 11.96 13.59 -4.38
N LYS A 53 12.66 14.02 -3.33
CA LYS A 53 12.05 14.45 -2.06
C LYS A 53 12.52 15.86 -1.69
N THR A 54 11.60 16.71 -1.29
CA THR A 54 11.90 18.01 -0.67
C THR A 54 11.70 17.90 0.83
N VAL A 55 12.70 18.28 1.62
CA VAL A 55 12.71 18.17 3.08
C VAL A 55 12.72 19.56 3.69
N TYR A 56 11.71 19.88 4.50
CA TYR A 56 11.63 21.12 5.28
C TYR A 56 12.02 20.81 6.72
N LEU A 57 13.09 21.43 7.18
CA LEU A 57 13.58 21.33 8.56
C LEU A 57 13.19 22.58 9.35
N ASP A 58 13.05 22.44 10.67
CA ASP A 58 13.01 23.58 11.60
C ASP A 58 14.42 24.04 12.02
N GLU A 59 14.50 25.06 12.88
CA GLU A 59 15.75 25.60 13.44
C GLU A 59 16.62 24.54 14.16
N LYS A 60 15.99 23.46 14.67
CA LYS A 60 16.66 22.36 15.36
C LYS A 60 17.06 21.23 14.42
N ARG A 61 16.84 21.41 13.10
CA ARG A 61 17.04 20.40 12.05
C ARG A 61 16.12 19.19 12.19
N THR A 62 14.95 19.35 12.81
CA THR A 62 13.90 18.33 12.84
C THR A 62 13.00 18.49 11.61
N ALA A 63 12.71 17.39 10.92
CA ALA A 63 11.83 17.42 9.75
C ALA A 63 10.41 17.80 10.17
N ARG A 64 9.83 18.79 9.49
CA ARG A 64 8.46 19.27 9.72
C ARG A 64 7.54 18.96 8.56
N LYS A 65 8.09 18.88 7.35
CA LYS A 65 7.35 18.55 6.15
C LYS A 65 8.26 17.85 5.13
N LEU A 66 7.74 16.80 4.51
CA LEU A 66 8.36 16.15 3.36
C LEU A 66 7.42 16.26 2.16
N ILE A 67 7.98 16.47 0.97
CA ILE A 67 7.25 16.44 -0.30
C ILE A 67 7.92 15.42 -1.18
N PHE A 68 7.22 14.35 -1.51
CA PHE A 68 7.65 13.33 -2.46
C PHE A 68 7.02 13.62 -3.82
N GLN A 69 7.87 13.77 -4.82
CA GLN A 69 7.43 13.81 -6.22
C GLN A 69 7.56 12.40 -6.80
N THR A 70 6.50 11.92 -7.44
CA THR A 70 6.47 10.57 -8.00
C THR A 70 7.02 10.54 -9.43
N THR A 71 7.61 9.41 -9.80
CA THR A 71 8.02 9.14 -11.18
C THR A 71 6.79 9.13 -12.11
N GLU A 72 7.02 9.36 -13.40
CA GLU A 72 5.94 9.31 -14.39
C GLU A 72 5.28 7.92 -14.44
N ASP A 73 6.08 6.85 -14.37
CA ASP A 73 5.57 5.47 -14.37
C ASP A 73 4.66 5.20 -13.17
N PHE A 74 5.08 5.61 -11.96
CA PHE A 74 4.27 5.45 -10.76
C PHE A 74 3.00 6.30 -10.80
N ARG A 75 3.09 7.51 -11.35
CA ARG A 75 1.94 8.40 -11.54
C ARG A 75 0.94 7.82 -12.54
N SER A 76 1.42 7.23 -13.64
CA SER A 76 0.56 6.59 -14.64
C SER A 76 -0.13 5.34 -14.06
N ASP A 77 0.57 4.55 -13.25
CA ASP A 77 0.01 3.35 -12.62
C ASP A 77 -1.00 3.70 -11.50
N ARG A 78 -0.66 4.68 -10.65
CA ARG A 78 -1.39 4.94 -9.39
C ARG A 78 -2.24 6.19 -9.37
N GLY A 79 -2.07 7.04 -10.36
CA GLY A 79 -2.67 8.36 -10.37
C GLY A 79 -2.10 9.31 -9.32
N ILE A 80 -1.09 8.95 -8.51
CA ILE A 80 -0.53 9.84 -7.47
C ILE A 80 0.60 10.66 -8.07
N VAL A 81 0.46 11.99 -8.03
CA VAL A 81 1.46 12.95 -8.55
C VAL A 81 2.46 13.34 -7.46
N ARG A 82 1.96 13.53 -6.24
CA ARG A 82 2.80 13.90 -5.10
C ARG A 82 2.17 13.46 -3.79
N GLN A 83 3.03 13.19 -2.82
CA GLN A 83 2.65 12.95 -1.43
C GLN A 83 3.37 13.95 -0.53
N LEU A 84 2.65 14.53 0.42
CA LEU A 84 3.22 15.36 1.47
C LEU A 84 3.09 14.63 2.80
N GLU A 85 4.11 14.70 3.64
CA GLU A 85 4.08 14.26 5.03
C GLU A 85 4.29 15.44 5.95
N PHE A 86 3.51 15.53 7.01
CA PHE A 86 3.62 16.57 8.03
C PHE A 86 3.97 15.94 9.38
N PHE A 87 4.83 16.62 10.12
CA PHE A 87 5.35 16.17 11.41
C PHE A 87 5.09 17.21 12.49
N ASN A 88 4.83 16.74 13.69
CA ASN A 88 4.59 17.55 14.88
C ASN A 88 5.90 18.12 15.44
N SER A 89 5.81 18.89 16.53
CA SER A 89 7.00 19.49 17.17
C SER A 89 7.96 18.48 17.78
N GLU A 90 7.54 17.23 17.92
CA GLU A 90 8.34 16.12 18.43
C GLU A 90 8.93 15.28 17.29
N GLY A 91 8.64 15.62 16.03
CA GLY A 91 9.06 14.86 14.85
C GLY A 91 8.24 13.60 14.59
N ILE A 92 7.07 13.47 15.22
CA ILE A 92 6.10 12.38 14.98
C ILE A 92 5.21 12.80 13.81
N ARG A 93 4.93 11.87 12.90
CA ARG A 93 4.08 12.14 11.75
C ARG A 93 2.62 12.32 12.19
N GLU A 94 1.98 13.36 11.68
CA GLU A 94 0.58 13.71 12.02
C GLU A 94 -0.35 13.66 10.82
N LYS A 95 0.18 13.79 9.59
CA LYS A 95 -0.67 13.84 8.39
C LYS A 95 0.04 13.43 7.10
N TYR A 96 -0.69 12.77 6.20
CA TYR A 96 -0.38 12.66 4.78
C TYR A 96 -1.32 13.51 3.95
N GLU A 97 -0.81 14.11 2.87
CA GLU A 97 -1.65 14.60 1.77
C GLU A 97 -1.22 13.96 0.46
N MET A 98 -2.14 13.31 -0.24
CA MET A 98 -1.90 12.68 -1.54
C MET A 98 -2.67 13.46 -2.59
N TYR A 99 -1.99 13.84 -3.68
CA TYR A 99 -2.58 14.58 -4.79
C TYR A 99 -2.61 13.71 -6.04
N PHE A 100 -3.75 13.69 -6.71
CA PHE A 100 -3.98 12.83 -7.86
C PHE A 100 -3.79 13.55 -9.19
N SER A 101 -3.51 12.78 -10.23
CA SER A 101 -3.40 13.27 -11.61
C SER A 101 -4.77 13.72 -12.11
N GLU A 102 -4.78 14.55 -13.16
CA GLU A 102 -6.04 15.03 -13.74
C GLU A 102 -6.90 13.86 -14.28
N GLU A 103 -6.26 12.87 -14.89
CA GLU A 103 -6.94 11.66 -15.37
C GLU A 103 -7.61 10.90 -14.22
N HIS A 104 -6.87 10.64 -13.14
CA HIS A 104 -7.40 9.93 -11.97
C HIS A 104 -8.50 10.76 -11.28
N SER A 105 -8.29 12.07 -11.16
CA SER A 105 -9.27 12.99 -10.58
C SER A 105 -10.55 13.03 -11.41
N SER A 106 -10.46 12.98 -12.73
CA SER A 106 -11.62 12.97 -13.63
C SER A 106 -12.40 11.66 -13.53
N MET A 107 -11.70 10.53 -13.34
CA MET A 107 -12.30 9.21 -13.24
C MET A 107 -13.03 8.98 -11.91
N TYR A 108 -12.45 9.43 -10.80
CA TYR A 108 -12.96 9.15 -9.45
C TYR A 108 -13.57 10.36 -8.75
N ALA A 109 -13.56 11.54 -9.40
CA ALA A 109 -13.98 12.81 -8.82
C ALA A 109 -13.20 13.23 -7.55
N ILE A 110 -11.98 12.72 -7.37
CA ILE A 110 -11.11 13.01 -6.22
C ILE A 110 -9.79 13.65 -6.69
N THR A 111 -9.51 14.86 -6.24
CA THR A 111 -8.25 15.57 -6.53
C THR A 111 -7.19 15.36 -5.46
N LYS A 112 -7.60 15.15 -4.21
CA LYS A 112 -6.71 15.04 -3.06
C LYS A 112 -7.33 14.19 -1.97
N THR A 113 -6.49 13.48 -1.23
CA THR A 113 -6.86 12.83 0.02
C THR A 113 -5.94 13.30 1.13
N ILE A 114 -6.49 13.49 2.33
CA ILE A 114 -5.72 13.80 3.54
C ILE A 114 -5.97 12.71 4.57
N GLU A 115 -4.91 12.09 5.06
CA GLU A 115 -4.95 11.10 6.13
C GLU A 115 -4.30 11.68 7.38
N TYR A 116 -5.02 11.67 8.50
CA TYR A 116 -4.53 12.15 9.80
C TYR A 116 -4.16 10.96 10.67
N LEU A 117 -3.03 11.04 11.38
CA LEU A 117 -2.47 9.95 12.15
C LEU A 117 -2.51 10.20 13.66
N ASP A 118 -2.57 9.12 14.45
CA ASP A 118 -2.21 9.13 15.86
C ASP A 118 -0.69 8.96 16.08
N ASP A 119 -0.26 8.93 17.34
CA ASP A 119 1.14 8.79 17.74
C ASP A 119 1.73 7.40 17.50
N GLN A 120 0.93 6.43 17.05
CA GLN A 120 1.40 5.11 16.62
C GLN A 120 1.29 4.90 15.09
N ASP A 121 1.23 5.98 14.32
CA ASP A 121 1.09 5.97 12.84
C ASP A 121 -0.23 5.29 12.36
N ASN A 122 -1.26 5.15 13.21
CA ASN A 122 -2.57 4.69 12.72
C ASN A 122 -3.34 5.88 12.14
N VAL A 123 -3.96 5.67 10.98
CA VAL A 123 -4.85 6.69 10.43
C VAL A 123 -6.13 6.74 11.27
N ILE A 124 -6.46 7.93 11.80
CA ILE A 124 -7.64 8.18 12.64
C ILE A 124 -8.74 8.96 11.89
N LYS A 125 -8.36 9.63 10.80
CA LYS A 125 -9.28 10.37 9.94
C LYS A 125 -8.80 10.41 8.51
N THR A 126 -9.72 10.31 7.56
CA THR A 126 -9.44 10.55 6.13
C THR A 126 -10.43 11.55 5.58
N GLU A 127 -9.95 12.55 4.84
CA GLU A 127 -10.75 13.52 4.10
C GLU A 127 -10.48 13.39 2.61
N TRP A 128 -11.52 13.36 1.80
CA TRP A 128 -11.45 13.28 0.35
C TRP A 128 -11.92 14.60 -0.25
N PHE A 129 -11.21 15.08 -1.27
CA PHE A 129 -11.45 16.39 -1.85
C PHE A 129 -11.75 16.29 -3.34
N GLN A 130 -12.69 17.12 -3.80
CA GLN A 130 -12.86 17.47 -5.21
C GLN A 130 -12.55 18.95 -5.38
N GLY A 131 -11.41 19.26 -6.00
CA GLY A 131 -10.85 20.60 -5.94
C GLY A 131 -10.45 20.95 -4.50
N ASP A 132 -11.03 22.04 -3.98
CA ASP A 132 -10.81 22.51 -2.60
C ASP A 132 -11.95 22.11 -1.64
N GLU A 133 -13.01 21.47 -2.14
CA GLU A 133 -14.16 21.06 -1.34
C GLU A 133 -13.98 19.64 -0.81
N ILE A 134 -14.29 19.45 0.48
CA ILE A 134 -14.35 18.12 1.10
C ILE A 134 -15.64 17.44 0.63
N VAL A 135 -15.49 16.31 -0.06
CA VAL A 135 -16.61 15.51 -0.57
C VAL A 135 -16.93 14.30 0.31
N ASP A 136 -15.96 13.84 1.12
CA ASP A 136 -16.17 12.78 2.10
C ASP A 136 -15.21 12.93 3.29
N THR A 137 -15.64 12.48 4.46
CA THR A 137 -14.84 12.46 5.69
C THR A 137 -15.15 11.22 6.49
N THR A 138 -14.12 10.45 6.81
CA THR A 138 -14.21 9.29 7.70
C THR A 138 -13.50 9.61 9.01
N THR A 139 -14.24 9.67 10.14
CA THR A 139 -13.73 10.02 11.49
C THR A 139 -14.20 9.01 12.54
N ASP A 140 -13.95 7.72 12.32
CA ASP A 140 -13.99 6.69 13.37
C ASP A 140 -13.45 5.40 12.77
N MET A 141 -12.12 5.32 12.64
CA MET A 141 -11.48 4.14 12.10
C MET A 141 -11.35 3.06 13.18
N ASN A 142 -12.52 2.64 13.71
CA ASN A 142 -12.67 1.32 14.31
C ASN A 142 -12.08 0.27 13.36
N PHE A 143 -11.73 -0.91 13.87
CA PHE A 143 -11.02 -2.00 13.18
C PHE A 143 -11.40 -2.19 11.68
N ASN A 144 -12.65 -1.88 11.33
CA ASN A 144 -13.25 -1.86 10.00
C ASN A 144 -12.67 -0.89 8.96
N ASN A 145 -11.95 0.18 9.33
CA ASN A 145 -11.32 1.11 8.38
C ASN A 145 -9.77 1.07 8.40
N LYS A 146 -9.16 0.09 9.09
CA LYS A 146 -7.70 -0.08 9.13
C LYS A 146 -7.08 -0.46 7.79
N PHE A 147 -7.90 -0.82 6.82
CA PHE A 147 -7.43 -1.36 5.55
C PHE A 147 -7.47 -0.32 4.44
N PRO A 148 -6.37 -0.12 3.69
CA PRO A 148 -6.37 0.75 2.52
C PRO A 148 -7.36 0.26 1.45
N PHE A 149 -7.97 1.19 0.71
CA PHE A 149 -8.86 0.84 -0.39
C PHE A 149 -8.04 0.61 -1.67
N TYR A 150 -8.16 -0.57 -2.26
CA TYR A 150 -7.43 -0.97 -3.46
C TYR A 150 -8.39 -1.41 -4.54
N LYS A 151 -8.00 -1.17 -5.80
CA LYS A 151 -8.51 -1.96 -6.90
C LYS A 151 -7.92 -3.37 -6.84
N LEU A 152 -8.77 -4.39 -6.91
CA LEU A 152 -8.33 -5.79 -6.98
C LEU A 152 -7.52 -6.06 -8.24
N SER A 153 -7.83 -5.39 -9.35
CA SER A 153 -7.04 -5.47 -10.58
C SER A 153 -5.58 -5.04 -10.37
N PHE A 154 -5.38 -3.99 -9.57
CA PHE A 154 -4.06 -3.50 -9.18
C PHE A 154 -3.33 -4.49 -8.26
N ILE A 155 -4.01 -5.03 -7.23
CA ILE A 155 -3.40 -6.04 -6.34
C ILE A 155 -3.00 -7.27 -7.15
N ASN A 156 -3.89 -7.77 -8.00
CA ASN A 156 -3.61 -8.95 -8.82
C ASN A 156 -2.38 -8.73 -9.68
N TYR A 157 -2.28 -7.58 -10.38
CA TYR A 157 -1.11 -7.22 -11.17
C TYR A 157 0.19 -7.35 -10.36
N ARG A 158 0.26 -6.73 -9.16
CA ARG A 158 1.47 -6.80 -8.32
C ARG A 158 1.80 -8.18 -7.77
N MET A 159 0.76 -8.95 -7.46
CA MET A 159 0.93 -10.27 -6.83
C MET A 159 1.21 -11.38 -7.85
N THR A 160 1.06 -11.10 -9.16
CA THR A 160 1.23 -12.08 -10.25
C THR A 160 2.25 -11.63 -11.30
N GLU A 161 3.10 -10.64 -11.01
CA GLU A 161 4.15 -10.15 -11.93
C GLU A 161 5.21 -11.26 -12.21
N PRO A 162 5.67 -11.44 -13.47
CA PRO A 162 6.57 -12.55 -13.84
C PRO A 162 7.98 -12.47 -13.24
N ASP A 163 8.44 -11.28 -12.86
CA ASP A 163 9.77 -11.07 -12.25
C ASP A 163 9.77 -11.31 -10.73
N TYR A 164 8.60 -11.61 -10.16
CA TYR A 164 8.47 -12.11 -8.82
C TYR A 164 8.73 -13.62 -8.83
N THR A 165 9.96 -14.03 -8.56
CA THR A 165 10.31 -15.44 -8.30
C THR A 165 9.91 -15.80 -6.88
N PRO A 166 8.81 -16.58 -6.68
CA PRO A 166 8.43 -17.05 -5.37
C PRO A 166 9.38 -18.20 -5.03
N ASP A 167 10.13 -18.10 -3.93
CA ASP A 167 10.80 -19.28 -3.37
C ASP A 167 9.69 -20.31 -3.08
N ASP A 168 9.77 -21.51 -3.70
CA ASP A 168 8.92 -22.72 -3.77
C ASP A 168 7.84 -23.05 -2.67
N LYS A 169 7.34 -22.10 -1.91
CA LYS A 169 6.33 -22.20 -0.86
C LYS A 169 5.69 -20.82 -0.70
N PHE A 170 4.44 -20.68 -1.14
CA PHE A 170 3.48 -19.63 -0.73
C PHE A 170 4.12 -18.31 -0.29
N ASP A 171 4.32 -17.41 -1.24
CA ASP A 171 4.96 -16.15 -0.97
C ASP A 171 3.92 -15.11 -0.51
N PHE A 172 3.93 -14.80 0.79
CA PHE A 172 3.25 -13.65 1.37
C PHE A 172 4.09 -12.38 1.12
N GLY A 173 4.44 -12.10 -0.13
CA GLY A 173 5.44 -11.10 -0.49
C GLY A 173 4.91 -9.68 -0.54
N THR A 174 4.26 -9.22 0.52
CA THR A 174 4.08 -7.78 0.71
C THR A 174 4.33 -7.41 2.17
N SER A 175 5.01 -6.27 2.38
CA SER A 175 5.21 -5.71 3.72
C SER A 175 3.88 -5.67 4.48
N VAL A 176 3.93 -5.75 5.81
CA VAL A 176 2.79 -5.72 6.77
C VAL A 176 1.68 -4.70 6.41
N LYS A 177 1.99 -3.67 5.62
CA LYS A 177 1.08 -2.65 5.06
C LYS A 177 0.05 -3.15 4.01
N TYR A 178 0.23 -4.32 3.38
CA TYR A 178 -0.67 -4.83 2.32
C TYR A 178 -1.29 -6.19 2.63
N ILE A 179 -1.18 -6.68 3.86
CA ILE A 179 -1.78 -7.96 4.24
C ILE A 179 -3.32 -7.87 4.17
N ALA A 180 -3.88 -6.66 4.24
CA ALA A 180 -5.30 -6.42 4.19
C ALA A 180 -5.69 -5.19 3.36
N GLY A 181 -6.90 -5.21 2.80
CA GLY A 181 -7.42 -4.18 1.91
C GLY A 181 -8.94 -4.06 1.96
N ARG A 182 -9.45 -3.08 1.20
CA ARG A 182 -10.87 -2.87 0.92
C ARG A 182 -11.10 -2.69 -0.57
N SER A 183 -12.23 -3.19 -1.06
CA SER A 183 -12.63 -3.06 -2.46
C SER A 183 -14.13 -3.06 -2.58
N VAL A 184 -14.64 -2.55 -3.70
CA VAL A 184 -16.03 -2.75 -4.12
C VAL A 184 -16.04 -3.90 -5.12
N ILE A 185 -16.86 -4.90 -4.83
CA ILE A 185 -16.99 -6.10 -5.65
C ILE A 185 -18.45 -6.35 -5.99
N ARG A 186 -18.69 -7.16 -7.01
CA ARG A 186 -19.98 -7.77 -7.31
C ARG A 186 -19.87 -9.28 -7.18
N PHE A 187 -20.70 -9.90 -6.34
CA PHE A 187 -20.77 -11.36 -6.25
C PHE A 187 -21.29 -11.96 -7.56
N LYS A 188 -20.74 -13.12 -7.93
CA LYS A 188 -21.07 -13.85 -9.15
C LYS A 188 -21.25 -15.33 -8.86
N GLY A 189 -22.44 -15.84 -9.14
CA GLY A 189 -22.81 -17.24 -8.97
C GLY A 189 -23.22 -17.61 -7.54
N GLU A 190 -23.29 -18.92 -7.29
CA GLU A 190 -23.68 -19.48 -5.99
C GLU A 190 -22.45 -19.68 -5.09
N MET A 191 -22.66 -19.64 -3.77
CA MET A 191 -21.62 -20.03 -2.81
C MET A 191 -21.36 -21.54 -2.88
N GLU A 192 -20.09 -21.92 -2.88
CA GLU A 192 -19.63 -23.31 -2.94
C GLU A 192 -19.02 -23.75 -1.60
N ASP A 193 -19.16 -25.03 -1.26
CA ASP A 193 -18.43 -25.64 -0.14
C ASP A 193 -16.92 -25.69 -0.41
N LEU A 194 -16.13 -25.48 0.65
CA LEU A 194 -14.67 -25.59 0.54
C LEU A 194 -14.21 -27.03 0.31
N ASN A 195 -13.39 -27.22 -0.72
CA ASN A 195 -12.71 -28.47 -0.99
C ASN A 195 -11.43 -28.62 -0.14
N ASP A 196 -10.73 -29.75 -0.25
CA ASP A 196 -9.51 -30.01 0.54
C ASP A 196 -8.39 -29.00 0.28
N LEU A 197 -8.30 -28.50 -0.96
CA LEU A 197 -7.30 -27.52 -1.36
C LEU A 197 -7.56 -26.15 -0.72
N ASP A 198 -8.82 -25.71 -0.74
CA ASP A 198 -9.27 -24.47 -0.09
C ASP A 198 -8.98 -24.49 1.42
N ARG A 199 -9.26 -25.63 2.09
CA ARG A 199 -9.00 -25.82 3.53
C ARG A 199 -7.53 -25.83 3.86
N LYS A 200 -6.70 -26.42 2.98
CA LYS A 200 -5.24 -26.39 3.12
C LYS A 200 -4.72 -24.96 2.99
N TYR A 201 -5.21 -24.19 2.02
CA TYR A 201 -4.89 -22.77 1.89
C TYR A 201 -5.21 -22.01 3.19
N LEU A 202 -6.45 -22.10 3.68
CA LEU A 202 -6.88 -21.37 4.89
C LEU A 202 -6.11 -21.79 6.15
N GLN A 203 -5.74 -23.06 6.27
CA GLN A 203 -4.88 -23.54 7.35
C GLN A 203 -3.50 -22.88 7.31
N MET A 204 -2.85 -22.86 6.14
CA MET A 204 -1.54 -22.25 5.95
C MET A 204 -1.58 -20.75 6.17
N PHE A 205 -2.61 -20.09 5.62
CA PHE A 205 -2.88 -18.67 5.82
C PHE A 205 -3.07 -18.35 7.31
N GLY A 206 -3.80 -19.20 8.03
CA GLY A 206 -4.01 -19.07 9.47
C GLY A 206 -2.73 -19.21 10.28
N MET A 207 -1.89 -20.20 9.95
CA MET A 207 -0.58 -20.34 10.59
C MET A 207 0.28 -19.08 10.41
N HIS A 208 0.23 -18.44 9.23
CA HIS A 208 0.97 -17.21 8.97
C HIS A 208 0.46 -16.03 9.82
N LEU A 209 -0.87 -15.91 9.98
CA LEU A 209 -1.48 -14.91 10.85
C LEU A 209 -1.38 -15.23 12.34
N GLY A 210 -0.73 -16.33 12.74
CA GLY A 210 -0.71 -16.79 14.13
C GLY A 210 -2.08 -17.26 14.64
N ASN A 211 -3.00 -17.62 13.73
CA ASN A 211 -4.35 -18.10 14.01
C ASN A 211 -4.60 -19.47 13.37
N SER A 212 -4.33 -20.54 14.11
CA SER A 212 -4.50 -21.92 13.65
C SER A 212 -5.95 -22.33 13.38
N ASN A 213 -6.94 -21.50 13.77
CA ASN A 213 -8.35 -21.87 13.76
C ASN A 213 -9.16 -21.20 12.64
N LEU A 214 -8.51 -20.62 11.62
CA LEU A 214 -9.23 -19.97 10.51
C LEU A 214 -10.27 -20.90 9.87
N ASN A 215 -9.96 -22.18 9.64
CA ASN A 215 -10.91 -23.15 9.07
C ASN A 215 -12.25 -23.28 9.81
N SER A 216 -12.33 -22.88 11.08
CA SER A 216 -13.59 -22.90 11.83
C SER A 216 -14.54 -21.77 11.43
N TYR A 217 -14.00 -20.66 10.91
CA TYR A 217 -14.72 -19.44 10.54
C TYR A 217 -15.15 -19.40 9.08
N TYR A 218 -14.57 -20.22 8.20
CA TYR A 218 -14.85 -20.24 6.76
C TYR A 218 -15.15 -21.66 6.29
N ASP A 219 -16.30 -21.85 5.65
CA ASP A 219 -16.71 -23.10 5.01
C ASP A 219 -17.40 -22.88 3.66
N LYS A 220 -17.52 -21.62 3.21
CA LYS A 220 -17.97 -21.24 1.87
C LYS A 220 -16.96 -20.39 1.12
N LYS A 221 -16.98 -20.51 -0.20
CA LYS A 221 -16.34 -19.57 -1.13
C LYS A 221 -17.33 -19.10 -2.20
N ILE A 222 -17.03 -17.99 -2.84
CA ILE A 222 -17.79 -17.47 -3.99
C ILE A 222 -16.85 -16.77 -4.96
N ILE A 223 -17.26 -16.67 -6.22
CA ILE A 223 -16.61 -15.80 -7.19
C ILE A 223 -17.16 -14.38 -7.03
N ALA A 224 -16.28 -13.39 -7.08
CA ALA A 224 -16.67 -12.00 -7.22
C ALA A 224 -15.96 -11.33 -8.39
N THR A 225 -16.49 -10.19 -8.80
CA THR A 225 -16.01 -9.43 -9.96
C THR A 225 -15.72 -7.98 -9.63
N GLU A 226 -14.64 -7.45 -10.22
CA GLU A 226 -14.28 -6.03 -10.30
C GLU A 226 -13.74 -5.78 -11.71
N ASP A 227 -14.28 -4.80 -12.45
CA ASP A 227 -13.85 -4.44 -13.82
C ASP A 227 -13.69 -5.67 -14.75
N ASP A 228 -14.68 -6.58 -14.74
CA ASP A 228 -14.76 -7.83 -15.51
C ASP A 228 -13.75 -8.94 -15.14
N LYS A 229 -12.91 -8.74 -14.12
CA LYS A 229 -12.01 -9.77 -13.59
C LYS A 229 -12.67 -10.57 -12.48
N GLU A 230 -12.34 -11.86 -12.38
CA GLU A 230 -12.86 -12.77 -11.35
C GLU A 230 -11.86 -13.01 -10.22
N TYR A 231 -12.39 -13.11 -9.00
CA TYR A 231 -11.63 -13.31 -7.77
C TYR A 231 -12.33 -14.35 -6.90
N VAL A 232 -11.54 -15.19 -6.22
CA VAL A 232 -12.06 -16.16 -5.25
C VAL A 232 -12.11 -15.52 -3.87
N LEU A 233 -13.30 -15.50 -3.27
CA LEU A 233 -13.55 -14.96 -1.94
C LEU A 233 -13.90 -16.09 -0.98
N PHE A 234 -13.14 -16.22 0.11
CA PHE A 234 -13.55 -17.05 1.26
C PHE A 234 -14.43 -16.23 2.20
N ILE A 235 -15.62 -16.74 2.49
CA ILE A 235 -16.66 -16.02 3.25
C ILE A 235 -16.69 -16.53 4.69
N GLN A 236 -16.72 -15.62 5.65
CA GLN A 236 -16.92 -15.99 7.05
C GLN A 236 -18.36 -16.42 7.28
N LYS A 237 -18.58 -17.44 8.11
CA LYS A 237 -19.92 -17.95 8.46
C LYS A 237 -20.97 -16.88 8.79
N PRO A 238 -20.68 -15.86 9.63
CA PRO A 238 -21.68 -14.84 9.95
C PRO A 238 -22.03 -13.92 8.79
N LEU A 239 -21.25 -13.95 7.70
CA LEU A 239 -21.43 -13.09 6.52
C LEU A 239 -22.21 -13.78 5.41
N GLU A 240 -22.35 -15.11 5.43
CA GLU A 240 -22.97 -15.90 4.35
C GLU A 240 -24.39 -15.46 4.01
N GLU A 241 -25.19 -15.08 5.01
CA GLU A 241 -26.59 -14.66 4.82
C GLU A 241 -26.73 -13.35 4.03
N TYR A 242 -25.64 -12.62 3.78
CA TYR A 242 -25.62 -11.35 3.05
C TYR A 242 -25.04 -11.48 1.63
N VAL A 243 -24.61 -12.67 1.24
CA VAL A 243 -23.94 -12.94 -0.04
C VAL A 243 -24.93 -13.52 -1.04
N PHE A 244 -25.32 -12.72 -2.03
CA PHE A 244 -26.25 -13.12 -3.09
C PHE A 244 -25.67 -12.79 -4.47
N ASP A 245 -25.97 -13.63 -5.46
CA ASP A 245 -25.54 -13.39 -6.84
C ASP A 245 -26.00 -12.01 -7.34
N GLY A 246 -25.09 -11.27 -7.99
CA GLY A 246 -25.33 -9.94 -8.54
C GLY A 246 -25.26 -8.78 -7.54
N ASN A 247 -25.33 -9.04 -6.24
CA ASN A 247 -25.22 -7.99 -5.22
C ASN A 247 -23.82 -7.36 -5.22
N ARG A 248 -23.79 -6.07 -4.87
CA ARG A 248 -22.54 -5.33 -4.69
C ARG A 248 -22.25 -5.17 -3.22
N ALA A 249 -20.98 -5.29 -2.85
CA ALA A 249 -20.55 -5.09 -1.48
C ALA A 249 -19.23 -4.34 -1.44
N LYS A 250 -19.09 -3.49 -0.42
CA LYS A 250 -17.79 -2.97 -0.01
C LYS A 250 -17.23 -3.93 1.04
N ILE A 251 -16.12 -4.59 0.72
CA ILE A 251 -15.54 -5.67 1.54
C ILE A 251 -14.27 -5.22 2.25
N ASN A 252 -14.02 -5.80 3.43
CA ASN A 252 -12.70 -5.85 4.07
C ASN A 252 -12.14 -7.26 3.88
N TYR A 253 -10.86 -7.38 3.50
CA TYR A 253 -10.26 -8.67 3.23
C TYR A 253 -8.77 -8.72 3.59
N TYR A 254 -8.29 -9.92 3.84
CA TYR A 254 -6.87 -10.23 3.73
C TYR A 254 -6.51 -10.74 2.34
N ILE A 255 -5.29 -10.44 1.90
CA ILE A 255 -4.77 -10.83 0.58
C ILE A 255 -3.87 -12.06 0.71
N GLY A 256 -4.03 -13.01 -0.20
CA GLY A 256 -3.06 -14.05 -0.45
C GLY A 256 -3.05 -14.49 -1.91
N THR A 257 -2.04 -15.24 -2.31
CA THR A 257 -1.99 -15.90 -3.61
C THR A 257 -1.83 -17.40 -3.45
N TYR A 258 -2.38 -18.13 -4.41
CA TYR A 258 -2.14 -19.55 -4.56
C TYR A 258 -2.06 -19.89 -6.05
N GLU A 259 -0.96 -20.50 -6.50
CA GLU A 259 -0.76 -20.90 -7.90
C GLU A 259 -1.08 -19.75 -8.89
N ASN A 260 -0.59 -18.54 -8.62
CA ASN A 260 -0.84 -17.31 -9.40
C ASN A 260 -2.30 -16.82 -9.44
N THR A 261 -3.17 -17.34 -8.57
CA THR A 261 -4.54 -16.84 -8.39
C THR A 261 -4.59 -15.95 -7.16
N LEU A 262 -5.14 -14.74 -7.31
CA LEU A 262 -5.43 -13.87 -6.18
C LEU A 262 -6.61 -14.41 -5.38
N ILE A 263 -6.40 -14.57 -4.07
CA ILE A 263 -7.38 -15.08 -3.13
C ILE A 263 -7.63 -14.02 -2.06
N LEU A 264 -8.91 -13.79 -1.77
CA LEU A 264 -9.33 -12.83 -0.76
C LEU A 264 -10.03 -13.56 0.40
N THR A 265 -9.52 -13.36 1.61
CA THR A 265 -10.16 -13.88 2.83
C THR A 265 -10.99 -12.77 3.46
N ILE A 266 -12.32 -12.83 3.33
CA ILE A 266 -13.22 -11.74 3.77
C ILE A 266 -13.30 -11.71 5.30
N ILE A 267 -13.19 -10.52 5.87
CA ILE A 267 -13.23 -10.30 7.32
C ILE A 267 -14.33 -9.34 7.77
N GLY A 268 -15.11 -8.81 6.83
CA GLY A 268 -16.31 -8.01 7.10
C GLY A 268 -16.88 -7.35 5.85
N PHE A 269 -18.16 -6.98 5.92
CA PHE A 269 -18.80 -6.05 4.99
C PHE A 269 -18.85 -4.65 5.61
N LEU A 270 -18.58 -3.64 4.79
CA LEU A 270 -18.77 -2.23 5.17
C LEU A 270 -20.14 -1.74 4.74
N ASP A 271 -20.54 -2.06 3.51
CA ASP A 271 -21.82 -1.67 2.93
C ASP A 271 -22.31 -2.78 1.98
N LEU A 272 -23.63 -3.02 1.97
CA LEU A 272 -24.34 -3.89 1.03
C LEU A 272 -25.23 -3.00 0.14
N TYR A 273 -25.16 -3.20 -1.17
CA TYR A 273 -25.85 -2.39 -2.18
C TYR A 273 -26.72 -3.25 -3.10
#